data_AF-A0A1H8AJP5-F1
#
_entry.id   AF-A0A1H8AJP5-F1
#
_cell.length_a   1.000
_cell.length_b   1.000
_cell.length_c   1.000
_cell.angle_alpha   90.00
_cell.angle_beta   90.00
_cell.angle_gamma   90.00
#
_symmetry.space_group_name_H-M   'P 1'
#
loop_
_entity.id
_entity.type
_entity.pdbx_description
1 polymer ?
#
loop_
_entity_poly.entity_id
_entity_poly.type
_entity_poly.pdbx_seq_one_letter_code
_entity_poly.pdbx_strand_id
1 'polypeptide(L)' 'MTKSNTASTKTHRYELVHGEGADFVAYQRRREDGLWQTFATWMIPQAACS' A
#
# COMPACT_ATOMS: atom_id res chain seq x y z
N MET A 1 -31.96 16.32 -15.61
CA MET A 1 -30.90 16.70 -14.65
C MET A 1 -30.13 15.44 -14.27
N THR A 2 -29.02 15.17 -14.96
CA THR A 2 -28.13 14.04 -14.70
C THR A 2 -27.34 14.37 -13.43
N LYS A 3 -27.70 13.75 -12.31
CA LYS A 3 -26.90 13.84 -11.08
C LYS A 3 -25.60 13.08 -11.34
N SER A 4 -24.53 13.86 -11.54
CA SER A 4 -23.14 13.41 -11.62
C SER A 4 -22.88 12.42 -10.48
N ASN A 5 -22.51 11.20 -10.84
CA ASN A 5 -22.13 10.15 -9.91
C ASN A 5 -20.74 10.52 -9.37
N THR A 6 -20.67 11.33 -8.31
CA THR A 6 -19.41 11.73 -7.66
C THR A 6 -18.82 10.60 -6.83
N ALA A 7 -18.75 9.40 -7.38
CA ALA A 7 -17.73 8.46 -6.97
C ALA A 7 -16.43 8.94 -7.64
N SER A 8 -15.74 9.89 -7.01
CA SER A 8 -14.28 9.97 -7.20
C SER A 8 -13.80 8.56 -6.86
N THR A 9 -13.53 7.74 -7.88
CA THR A 9 -12.95 6.43 -7.72
C THR A 9 -11.57 6.70 -7.13
N LYS A 10 -11.47 6.74 -5.79
CA LYS A 10 -10.25 7.10 -5.07
C LYS A 10 -9.15 6.19 -5.59
N THR A 11 -8.36 6.73 -6.51
CA THR A 11 -7.41 5.94 -7.26
C THR A 11 -6.17 5.86 -6.39
N HIS A 12 -5.96 4.69 -5.79
CA HIS A 12 -4.78 4.43 -4.97
C HIS A 12 -3.65 3.90 -5.87
N ARG A 13 -2.42 4.27 -5.56
CA ARG A 13 -1.22 3.61 -6.08
C ARG A 13 -0.57 2.85 -4.93
N TYR A 14 -0.02 1.69 -5.26
CA TYR A 14 0.64 0.80 -4.31
C TYR A 14 2.09 0.60 -4.72
N GLU A 15 2.96 0.43 -3.74
CA GLU A 15 4.37 0.11 -3.93
C GLU A 15 4.77 -0.93 -2.89
N LEU A 16 5.51 -1.96 -3.32
CA LEU A 16 6.00 -3.04 -2.46
C LEU A 16 7.52 -2.96 -2.44
N VAL A 17 8.11 -2.91 -1.25
CA VAL A 17 9.56 -2.87 -1.07
C VAL A 17 10.02 -3.88 -0.03
N HIS A 18 11.31 -4.23 -0.08
CA HIS A 18 12.00 -4.90 1.03
C HIS A 18 12.45 -3.86 2.06
N GLY A 19 12.22 -4.12 3.35
CA GLY A 19 12.65 -3.23 4.44
C GLY A 19 13.82 -3.82 5.22
N GLU A 20 14.60 -2.97 5.90
CA GLU A 20 15.68 -3.45 6.79
C GLU A 20 15.16 -4.22 8.02
N GLY A 21 13.93 -3.95 8.46
CA GLY A 21 13.30 -4.58 9.64
C GLY A 21 12.08 -5.45 9.33
N ALA A 22 11.77 -5.66 8.05
CA ALA A 22 10.69 -6.51 7.60
C ALA A 22 10.99 -7.01 6.19
N ASP A 23 10.65 -8.28 5.90
CA ASP A 23 10.88 -8.83 4.58
C ASP A 23 10.12 -8.05 3.50
N PHE A 24 8.92 -7.54 3.82
CA PHE A 24 8.13 -6.75 2.88
C PHE A 24 7.34 -5.63 3.57
N VAL A 25 7.34 -4.46 2.93
CA VAL A 25 6.53 -3.30 3.31
C VAL A 25 5.72 -2.86 2.09
N ALA A 26 4.41 -2.74 2.26
CA ALA A 26 3.51 -2.20 1.25
C ALA A 26 3.14 -0.76 1.61
N TYR A 27 3.39 0.17 0.69
CA TYR A 27 2.94 1.55 0.76
C TYR A 27 1.72 1.78 -0.10
N GLN A 28 0.86 2.70 0.32
CA GLN A 28 -0.20 3.24 -0.50
C GLN A 28 -0.11 4.77 -0.54
N ARG A 29 -0.58 5.37 -1.63
CA ARG A 29 -0.90 6.80 -1.67
C ARG A 29 -2.15 7.04 -2.47
N ARG A 30 -2.88 8.10 -2.13
CA ARG A 30 -3.94 8.58 -3.03
C ARG A 30 -3.28 9.39 -4.14
N ARG A 31 -3.88 9.38 -5.32
CA ARG A 31 -3.43 10.27 -6.40
C ARG A 31 -3.61 11.75 -6.07
N GLU A 32 -4.54 12.06 -5.18
CA GLU A 32 -4.93 13.44 -4.84
C GLU A 32 -3.93 14.13 -3.90
N ASP A 33 -3.46 13.44 -2.86
CA ASP A 33 -2.54 13.98 -1.86
C ASP A 33 -1.07 13.67 -2.16
N GLY A 34 -0.81 12.60 -2.94
CA GLY A 34 0.53 12.17 -3.31
C GLY A 34 1.37 11.61 -2.17
N LEU A 35 0.84 11.60 -0.94
CA LEU A 35 1.55 11.21 0.29
C LEU A 35 1.55 9.69 0.42
N TRP A 36 2.75 9.12 0.46
CA TRP A 36 2.94 7.71 0.75
C TRP A 36 2.77 7.44 2.24
N GLN A 37 2.05 6.36 2.54
CA GLN A 37 1.77 5.87 3.89
C GLN A 37 1.88 4.35 3.91
N THR A 38 2.35 3.79 5.02
CA THR A 38 2.44 2.35 5.20
C THR A 38 1.04 1.75 5.28
N PHE A 39 0.76 0.80 4.39
CA PHE A 39 -0.50 0.07 4.34
C PHE A 39 -0.40 -1.28 5.06
N ALA A 40 0.70 -2.01 4.83
CA ALA A 40 0.94 -3.30 5.46
C ALA A 40 2.44 -3.59 5.59
N THR A 41 2.80 -4.46 6.53
CA THR A 41 4.16 -4.93 6.76
C THR A 41 4.11 -6.38 7.19
N TRP A 42 4.93 -7.24 6.59
CA TRP A 42 5.03 -8.64 7.01
C TRP A 42 6.47 -9.13 6.97
N MET A 43 6.75 -10.05 7.89
CA MET A 43 7.96 -10.87 7.90
C MET A 43 7.58 -12.27 7.44
N ILE A 44 8.41 -12.89 6.61
CA ILE A 44 8.36 -14.31 6.31
C ILE A 44 9.27 -14.99 7.34
N PRO A 45 8.72 -15.76 8.29
CA PRO A 45 9.55 -16.52 9.21
C PRO A 45 10.49 -17.41 8.40
N GLN A 46 11.80 -17.19 8.53
CA GLN A 46 12.78 -18.18 8.09
C GLN A 46 12.51 -19.41 8.94
N ALA A 47 12.02 -20.50 8.34
CA ALA A 47 12.00 -21.78 9.02
C ALA A 47 13.44 -22.03 9.46
N ALA A 48 13.66 -22.22 10.76
CA ALA A 48 14.96 -22.68 11.22
C ALA A 48 15.22 -23.99 10.48
N CYS A 49 16.12 -23.99 9.51
CA CYS A 49 16.64 -25.22 8.94
C CYS A 49 17.33 -25.95 10.10
N SER A 50 16.64 -26.94 10.66
CA SER A 50 17.17 -27.90 11.63
C SER A 50 17.99 -28.95 10.92
#